data_AF-A0A6A3JIS9-F1
#
_entry.id   AF-A0A6A3JIS9-F1
#
_cell.length_a   1.000
_cell.length_b   1.000
_cell.length_c   1.000
_cell.angle_alpha   90.00
_cell.angle_beta   90.00
_cell.angle_gamma   90.00
#
_symmetry.space_group_name_H-M   'P 1'
#
loop_
_entity.id
_entity.type
_entity.pdbx_description
1 polymer ?
#
loop_
_entity_poly.entity_id
_entity_poly.type
_entity_poly.pdbx_seq_one_letter_code
_entity_poly.pdbx_strand_id
1 'polypeptide(L)'
;MLILVGRVGNNKNVVMAVGLVPSENTADCQWFLLPCMKAGIEMTDVPFFMDRGKAGIAAGSTLGLQLHFCTRHIIDNVKKNFKGRLTADLEKKLYQIQRSKCVKSTMTRSW
;
A
#
# COMPACT_ATOMS: atom_id res chain seq x y z
N MET A 1 -0.19 14.87 5.66
CA MET A 1 -0.15 13.87 6.75
C MET A 1 0.03 12.50 6.12
N LEU A 2 1.02 11.73 6.57
CA LEU A 2 1.28 10.36 6.14
C LEU A 2 1.04 9.42 7.32
N ILE A 3 0.43 8.27 7.05
CA ILE A 3 0.12 7.27 8.08
C ILE A 3 0.64 5.93 7.62
N LEU A 4 1.48 5.31 8.46
CA LEU A 4 1.91 3.93 8.26
C LEU A 4 1.03 3.02 9.10
N VAL A 5 0.38 2.07 8.43
CA VAL A 5 -0.55 1.13 9.05
C VAL A 5 -0.01 -0.28 8.88
N GLY A 6 0.23 -0.95 10.00
CA GLY A 6 0.55 -2.37 10.06
C GLY A 6 -0.71 -3.20 10.21
N ARG A 7 -0.56 -4.51 10.01
CA ARG A 7 -1.60 -5.49 10.30
C ARG A 7 -1.03 -6.55 11.25
N VAL A 8 -1.70 -6.77 12.37
CA VAL A 8 -1.28 -7.77 13.36
C VAL A 8 -1.91 -9.14 13.06
N GLY A 9 -1.51 -10.19 13.78
CA GLY A 9 -1.89 -11.59 13.48
C GLY A 9 -3.40 -11.88 13.44
N ASN A 10 -4.25 -11.03 14.03
CA ASN A 10 -5.72 -11.13 13.95
C ASN A 10 -6.34 -10.31 12.80
N ASN A 11 -5.53 -9.86 11.83
CA ASN A 11 -5.91 -9.01 10.70
C ASN A 11 -6.44 -7.61 11.06
N LYS A 12 -6.30 -7.14 12.30
CA LYS A 12 -6.64 -5.76 12.65
C LYS A 12 -5.53 -4.81 12.19
N ASN A 13 -5.95 -3.67 11.66
CA ASN A 13 -5.06 -2.57 11.32
C ASN A 13 -4.60 -1.87 12.61
N VAL A 14 -3.31 -1.58 12.70
CA VAL A 14 -2.70 -0.82 13.80
C VAL A 14 -1.89 0.32 13.19
N VAL A 15 -2.10 1.54 13.68
CA VAL A 15 -1.29 2.69 13.28
C VAL A 15 0.09 2.54 13.92
N MET A 16 1.11 2.41 13.08
CA MET A 16 2.50 2.23 13.52
C MET A 16 3.24 3.56 13.62
N ALA A 17 2.97 4.48 12.69
CA ALA A 17 3.58 5.80 12.68
C ALA A 17 2.65 6.82 12.00
N VAL A 18 2.77 8.08 12.43
CA VAL A 18 2.08 9.23 11.83
C VAL A 18 3.11 10.32 11.60
N GLY A 19 3.13 10.88 10.39
CA GLY A 19 4.02 11.96 9.99
C GLY A 19 3.22 13.17 9.52
N LEU A 20 3.46 14.34 10.12
CA LEU A 20 2.99 15.60 9.55
C LEU A 20 4.08 16.13 8.62
N VAL A 21 3.80 16.11 7.32
CA VAL A 21 4.70 16.58 6.27
C VAL A 21 4.09 17.78 5.54
N PRO A 22 4.91 18.73 5.03
CA PRO A 22 4.43 19.89 4.29
C PRO A 22 3.64 19.51 3.04
N SER A 23 4.06 18.45 2.34
CA SER A 23 3.38 17.97 1.14
C SER A 23 3.60 16.47 0.93
N GLU A 24 2.82 15.86 0.03
CA GLU A 24 3.04 14.48 -0.39
C GLU A 24 3.95 14.46 -1.64
N ASN A 25 5.19 14.92 -1.46
CA ASN A 25 6.23 14.82 -2.48
C ASN A 25 7.20 13.67 -2.16
N THR A 26 8.06 13.31 -3.11
CA THR A 26 8.98 12.17 -2.95
C THR A 26 9.90 12.30 -1.74
N ALA A 27 10.46 13.50 -1.51
CA ALA A 27 11.39 13.76 -0.41
C ALA A 27 10.67 13.66 0.95
N ASP A 28 9.48 14.24 1.07
CA ASP A 28 8.65 14.18 2.27
C ASP A 28 8.23 12.73 2.59
N CYS A 29 7.89 11.94 1.57
CA CYS A 29 7.58 10.51 1.72
C CYS A 29 8.80 9.70 2.17
N GLN A 30 9.98 9.92 1.58
CA GLN A 30 11.22 9.25 1.98
C GLN A 30 11.60 9.62 3.41
N TRP A 31 11.50 10.91 3.76
CA TRP A 31 11.77 11.41 5.11
C TRP A 31 10.86 10.74 6.13
N PHE A 32 9.60 10.45 5.81
CA PHE A 32 8.69 9.73 6.70
C PHE A 32 9.05 8.25 6.86
N LEU A 33 9.40 7.56 5.76
CA LEU A 33 9.67 6.11 5.77
C LEU A 33 11.01 5.76 6.44
N LEU A 34 12.05 6.58 6.25
CA LEU A 34 13.39 6.29 6.76
C LEU A 34 13.48 6.15 8.30
N PRO A 35 12.93 7.08 9.12
CA PRO A 35 12.86 6.93 10.56
C PRO A 35 12.06 5.71 11.00
N CYS A 36 10.98 5.38 10.29
CA CYS A 36 10.19 4.18 10.59
C CYS A 36 11.03 2.90 10.41
N MET A 37 11.82 2.81 9.33
CA MET A 37 12.76 1.70 9.12
C MET A 37 13.86 1.68 10.21
N LYS A 38 14.42 2.84 10.56
CA LYS A 38 15.42 2.96 11.64
C LYS A 38 14.88 2.58 13.02
N ALA A 39 13.58 2.76 13.25
CA ALA A 39 12.90 2.34 14.47
C ALA A 39 12.62 0.81 14.52
N GLY A 40 13.04 0.06 13.50
CA GLY A 40 12.89 -1.39 13.44
C GLY A 40 11.59 -1.86 12.75
N ILE A 41 10.88 -0.97 12.04
CA ILE A 41 9.72 -1.40 11.26
C ILE A 41 10.22 -2.05 9.96
N GLU A 42 10.05 -3.37 9.86
CA GLU A 42 10.41 -4.14 8.67
C GLU A 42 9.46 -3.81 7.50
N MET A 43 10.02 -3.38 6.36
CA MET A 43 9.25 -2.99 5.17
C MET A 43 9.77 -3.57 3.85
N THR A 44 11.00 -4.07 3.80
CA THR A 44 11.67 -4.52 2.56
C THR A 44 11.24 -5.93 2.11
N ASP A 45 10.99 -6.82 3.07
CA ASP A 45 10.65 -8.23 2.81
C ASP A 45 9.15 -8.52 2.97
N VAL A 46 8.35 -7.46 3.09
CA VAL A 46 6.89 -7.54 3.26
C VAL A 46 6.18 -6.74 2.17
N PRO A 47 4.97 -7.16 1.73
CA PRO A 47 4.17 -6.38 0.81
C PRO A 47 3.82 -5.00 1.37
N PHE A 48 4.23 -3.94 0.68
CA PHE A 48 3.96 -2.56 1.07
C PHE A 48 2.81 -1.98 0.25
N PHE A 49 1.66 -1.73 0.88
CA PHE A 49 0.47 -1.23 0.20
C PHE A 49 0.37 0.29 0.29
N MET A 50 0.18 0.96 -0.84
CA MET A 50 0.09 2.42 -0.89
C MET A 50 -0.88 2.94 -1.97
N ASP A 51 -1.15 4.24 -2.00
CA ASP A 51 -1.91 4.85 -3.11
C ASP A 51 -1.09 4.87 -4.41
N ARG A 52 -1.71 5.21 -5.54
CA ARG A 52 -1.10 5.36 -6.85
C ARG A 52 -0.38 6.71 -7.05
N GLY A 53 -0.14 7.45 -5.97
CA GLY A 53 0.57 8.73 -5.98
C GLY A 53 2.02 8.57 -6.45
N LYS A 54 2.44 9.38 -7.44
CA LYS A 54 3.80 9.32 -8.02
C LYS A 54 4.89 9.50 -6.97
N ALA A 55 4.67 10.42 -6.02
CA ALA A 55 5.61 10.74 -4.96
C ALA A 55 5.92 9.54 -4.06
N GLY A 56 4.89 8.88 -3.54
CA GLY A 56 5.08 7.71 -2.69
C GLY A 56 5.65 6.51 -3.47
N ILE A 57 5.28 6.33 -4.75
CA ILE A 57 5.85 5.27 -5.58
C ILE A 57 7.35 5.49 -5.75
N ALA A 58 7.76 6.72 -6.09
CA ALA A 58 9.16 7.07 -6.22
C ALA A 58 9.91 6.85 -4.90
N ALA A 59 9.35 7.32 -3.78
CA ALA A 59 9.95 7.15 -2.45
C ALA A 59 10.16 5.68 -2.09
N GLY A 60 9.11 4.86 -2.21
CA GLY A 60 9.17 3.43 -1.90
C GLY A 60 10.09 2.66 -2.85
N SER A 61 10.14 3.02 -4.13
CA SER A 61 11.04 2.41 -5.10
C SER A 61 12.50 2.71 -4.78
N THR A 62 12.82 3.94 -4.38
CA THR A 62 14.18 4.31 -3.92
C THR A 62 14.59 3.52 -2.68
N LEU A 63 13.65 3.18 -1.81
CA LEU A 63 13.90 2.41 -0.57
C LEU A 63 13.83 0.88 -0.79
N GLY A 64 13.63 0.41 -2.03
CA GLY A 64 13.58 -1.02 -2.34
C GLY A 64 12.34 -1.74 -1.79
N LEU A 65 11.24 -1.02 -1.56
CA LEU A 65 10.01 -1.61 -1.03
C LEU A 65 9.25 -2.41 -2.11
N GLN A 66 8.63 -3.53 -1.71
CA GLN A 66 7.75 -4.30 -2.58
C GLN A 66 6.37 -3.63 -2.69
N LEU A 67 6.23 -2.73 -3.66
CA LEU A 67 5.05 -1.88 -3.79
C LEU A 67 3.85 -2.60 -4.39
N HIS A 68 2.71 -2.48 -3.69
CA HIS A 68 1.40 -2.89 -4.16
C HIS A 68 0.41 -1.73 -4.02
N PHE A 69 -0.58 -1.68 -4.92
CA PHE A 69 -1.64 -0.69 -4.81
C PHE A 69 -2.68 -1.11 -3.77
N CYS A 70 -2.98 -0.19 -2.86
CA CYS A 70 -3.95 -0.39 -1.81
C CYS A 70 -5.36 -0.50 -2.38
N THR A 71 -6.02 -1.63 -2.16
CA THR A 71 -7.40 -1.88 -2.61
C THR A 71 -8.39 -0.82 -2.13
N ARG A 72 -8.20 -0.28 -0.91
CA ARG A 72 -9.04 0.81 -0.39
C ARG A 72 -8.93 2.06 -1.25
N HIS A 73 -7.70 2.47 -1.59
CA HIS A 73 -7.46 3.62 -2.49
C HIS A 73 -7.97 3.37 -3.91
N ILE A 74 -7.86 2.13 -4.42
CA ILE A 74 -8.46 1.76 -5.71
C ILE A 74 -9.99 1.96 -5.66
N ILE A 75 -10.65 1.43 -4.62
CA ILE A 75 -12.10 1.58 -4.41
C ILE A 75 -12.49 3.05 -4.33
N ASP A 76 -11.77 3.86 -3.55
CA ASP A 76 -12.07 5.29 -3.41
C ASP A 76 -11.87 6.05 -4.72
N ASN A 77 -10.80 5.76 -5.46
CA ASN A 77 -10.58 6.32 -6.79
C ASN A 77 -11.70 5.92 -7.77
N VAL A 78 -12.18 4.67 -7.74
CA VAL A 78 -13.31 4.24 -8.57
C VAL A 78 -14.59 4.96 -8.16
N LYS A 79 -14.91 5.04 -6.86
CA LYS A 79 -16.09 5.76 -6.36
C LYS A 79 -16.07 7.24 -6.76
N LYS A 80 -14.90 7.88 -6.72
CA LYS A 80 -14.71 9.28 -7.09
C LYS A 80 -14.92 9.53 -8.58
N ASN A 81 -14.34 8.70 -9.45
CA ASN A 81 -14.34 8.92 -10.90
C ASN A 81 -15.54 8.28 -11.62
N PHE A 82 -16.13 7.23 -11.04
CA PHE A 82 -17.22 6.45 -11.64
C PHE A 82 -18.41 6.33 -10.68
N LYS A 83 -18.96 7.49 -10.30
CA LYS A 83 -20.08 7.59 -9.36
C LYS A 83 -21.24 6.66 -9.77
N GLY A 84 -21.78 5.92 -8.80
CA GLY A 84 -22.90 4.99 -9.00
C GLY A 84 -22.56 3.68 -9.70
N ARG A 85 -21.33 3.49 -10.21
CA ARG A 85 -20.94 2.26 -10.91
C ARG A 85 -20.34 1.19 -10.00
N LEU A 86 -19.77 1.59 -8.86
CA LEU A 86 -19.26 0.64 -7.88
C LEU A 86 -20.38 0.28 -6.89
N THR A 87 -21.03 -0.86 -7.14
CA THR A 87 -22.02 -1.44 -6.23
C THR A 87 -21.34 -2.06 -5.01
N ALA A 88 -22.11 -2.24 -3.92
CA ALA A 88 -21.61 -2.91 -2.72
C ALA A 88 -21.13 -4.35 -3.00
N ASP A 89 -21.79 -5.06 -3.91
CA ASP A 89 -21.39 -6.41 -4.32
C ASP A 89 -20.05 -6.42 -5.07
N LEU A 90 -19.81 -5.42 -5.92
CA LEU A 90 -18.54 -5.30 -6.63
C LEU A 90 -17.40 -4.95 -5.66
N GLU A 91 -17.65 -4.05 -4.70
CA GLU A 91 -16.70 -3.75 -3.62
C GLU A 91 -16.36 -5.01 -2.79
N LYS A 92 -17.37 -5.81 -2.44
CA LYS A 92 -17.18 -7.09 -1.74
C LYS A 92 -16.32 -8.07 -2.55
N LYS A 93 -16.58 -8.18 -3.87
CA LYS A 93 -15.77 -9.00 -4.79
C LYS A 93 -14.31 -8.54 -4.86
N LEU A 94 -14.05 -7.23 -4.89
CA LEU A 94 -12.69 -6.68 -4.89
C LEU A 94 -11.91 -7.10 -3.63
N TYR A 95 -12.52 -7.02 -2.46
CA TYR A 95 -11.90 -7.49 -1.21
C TYR A 95 -11.73 -9.02 -1.17
N GLN A 96 -12.65 -9.79 -1.78
CA GLN A 96 -12.49 -11.24 -1.91
C GLN A 96 -11.29 -11.60 -2.78
N ILE A 97 -11.08 -10.91 -3.91
CA ILE A 97 -9.92 -11.09 -4.78
C ILE A 97 -8.63 -10.75 -4.03
N GLN A 98 -8.59 -9.63 -3.30
CA GLN A 98 -7.41 -9.26 -2.50
C GLN A 98 -7.06 -10.31 -1.43
N ARG A 99 -8.06 -10.98 -0.85
CA ARG A 99 -7.88 -12.04 0.16
C ARG A 99 -7.65 -13.42 -0.44
N SER A 100 -7.79 -13.57 -1.76
CA SER A 100 -7.63 -14.86 -2.43
C SER A 100 -6.18 -15.32 -2.32
N LYS A 101 -5.97 -16.64 -2.24
CA LYS A 101 -4.62 -17.19 -2.20
C LYS A 101 -3.90 -16.81 -3.50
N CYS A 102 -2.73 -16.18 -3.37
CA CYS A 102 -1.84 -16.00 -4.52
C CYS A 102 -1.38 -17.39 -4.97
N VAL A 103 -1.83 -17.83 -6.14
CA VAL A 103 -1.28 -19.02 -6.78
C VAL A 103 0.12 -18.61 -7.24
N LYS A 104 1.16 -19.20 -6.63
CA LYS A 104 2.52 -19.03 -7.12
C LYS A 104 2.57 -19.65 -8.52
N SER A 105 2.49 -18.81 -9.57
CA SER A 105 2.86 -19.27 -10.89
C SER A 105 4.37 -19.48 -10.89
N THR A 106 4.79 -20.73 -10.99
CA THR A 106 6.19 -21.08 -11.22
C THR A 106 6.55 -20.57 -12.62
N MET A 107 6.98 -19.31 -12.74
CA MET A 107 7.66 -18.86 -13.95
C MET A 107 9.04 -19.51 -13.96
N THR A 108 9.15 -20.63 -14.65
CA THR A 108 10.43 -21.18 -15.10
C THR A 108 11.07 -20.15 -16.02
N ARG A 109 12.00 -19.35 -15.49
CA ARG A 109 12.97 -18.62 -16.30
C ARG A 109 13.94 -19.65 -16.88
N SER A 110 13.74 -20.04 -18.14
CA SER A 110 14.78 -20.64 -18.96
C SER A 110 15.80 -19.56 -19.30
N TRP A 111 17.06 -19.83 -18.94
CA TRP A 111 18.24 -19.02 -19.20
C TRP A 111 18.47 -18.75 -20.68
#